data_AF-A0A2N2MQ11-F1
#
_entry.id   AF-A0A2N2MQ11-F1
#
_cell.length_a   1.000
_cell.length_b   1.000
_cell.length_c   1.000
_cell.angle_alpha   90.00
_cell.angle_beta   90.00
_cell.angle_gamma   90.00
#
_symmetry.space_group_name_H-M   'P 1'
#
loop_
_entity.id
_entity.type
_entity.pdbx_description
1 polymer ?
#
loop_
_entity_poly.entity_id
_entity_poly.type
_entity_poly.pdbx_seq_one_letter_code
_entity_poly.pdbx_strand_id
1 'polypeptide(L)'
;AMWLVGAMQETGVEKANKINKNAVKAMAAIEIKRIMRLMGKPKNAVITTFEELKEIIDTTYKLIQPEFMKLYYGFPEKNVFRGGFHECFAHQGVSQAGLIDVYQCGIVMRVQGWLDALGVKYETTPAAFDGCQMHKTGKCEIEFRFNLD
;
A
#
# COMPACT_ATOMS: atom_id res chain seq x y z
N ALA A 1 0.61 -10.12 9.26
CA ALA A 1 -0.55 -10.36 10.15
C ALA A 1 -0.10 -10.59 11.59
N MET A 2 0.75 -11.59 11.87
CA MET A 2 1.13 -12.00 13.24
C MET A 2 1.51 -10.87 14.20
N TRP A 3 2.34 -9.91 13.76
CA TRP A 3 2.74 -8.80 14.63
C TRP A 3 1.55 -7.93 15.08
N LEU A 4 0.60 -7.67 14.18
CA LEU A 4 -0.59 -6.87 14.48
C LEU A 4 -1.52 -7.63 15.43
N VAL A 5 -1.66 -8.94 15.24
CA VAL A 5 -2.42 -9.80 16.16
C VAL A 5 -1.85 -9.73 17.57
N GLY A 6 -0.53 -9.85 17.73
CA GLY A 6 0.13 -9.68 19.03
C GLY A 6 -0.09 -8.28 19.61
N ALA A 7 0.02 -7.23 18.78
CA ALA A 7 -0.24 -5.86 19.22
C ALA A 7 -1.71 -5.64 19.66
N MET A 8 -2.67 -6.28 18.99
CA MET A 8 -4.09 -6.22 19.37
C MET A 8 -4.35 -6.90 20.72
N GLN A 9 -3.70 -8.04 20.97
CA GLN A 9 -3.79 -8.75 22.25
C GLN A 9 -3.23 -7.91 23.40
N GLU A 10 -2.11 -7.22 23.17
CA GLU A 10 -1.44 -6.43 24.22
C GLU A 10 -2.09 -5.06 24.45
N THR A 11 -2.51 -4.37 23.38
CA THR A 11 -2.89 -2.95 23.45
C THR A 11 -4.34 -2.65 23.12
N GLY A 12 -5.11 -3.68 22.77
CA GLY A 12 -6.47 -3.55 22.25
C GLY A 12 -6.52 -3.21 20.76
N VAL A 13 -7.65 -3.57 20.15
CA VAL A 13 -7.90 -3.49 18.70
C VAL A 13 -7.70 -2.08 18.12
N GLU A 14 -8.31 -1.07 18.72
CA GLU A 14 -8.31 0.29 18.18
C GLU A 14 -6.88 0.87 18.16
N LYS A 15 -6.18 0.76 19.28
CA LYS A 15 -4.83 1.27 19.46
C LYS A 15 -3.85 0.53 18.54
N ALA A 16 -3.94 -0.79 18.45
CA ALA A 16 -3.10 -1.59 17.58
C ALA A 16 -3.28 -1.22 16.09
N ASN A 17 -4.53 -1.06 15.62
CA ASN A 17 -4.80 -0.61 14.26
C ASN A 17 -4.24 0.78 13.98
N LYS A 18 -4.39 1.74 14.92
CA LYS A 18 -3.82 3.08 14.81
C LYS A 18 -2.30 3.04 14.70
N ILE A 19 -1.64 2.28 15.57
CA ILE A 19 -0.18 2.10 15.55
C ILE A 19 0.26 1.47 14.22
N ASN A 20 -0.40 0.41 13.77
CA ASN A 20 -0.08 -0.27 12.52
C ASN A 20 -0.17 0.65 11.31
N LYS A 21 -1.25 1.42 11.17
CA LYS A 21 -1.39 2.38 10.06
C LYS A 21 -0.28 3.43 10.08
N ASN A 22 0.02 3.99 11.25
CA ASN A 22 1.07 5.00 11.39
C ASN A 22 2.47 4.43 11.09
N ALA A 23 2.78 3.25 11.62
CA ALA A 23 4.06 2.58 11.42
C ALA A 23 4.27 2.23 9.94
N VAL A 24 3.24 1.69 9.27
CA VAL A 24 3.32 1.36 7.85
C VAL A 24 3.51 2.61 6.99
N LYS A 25 2.78 3.69 7.26
CA LYS A 25 2.93 4.96 6.52
C LYS A 25 4.33 5.55 6.69
N ALA A 26 4.87 5.56 7.92
CA ALA A 26 6.21 6.06 8.20
C ALA A 26 7.30 5.20 7.51
N MET A 27 7.15 3.88 7.56
CA MET A 27 8.05 2.94 6.90
C MET A 27 8.02 3.10 5.38
N ALA A 28 6.83 3.23 4.78
CA ALA A 28 6.67 3.45 3.35
C ALA A 28 7.42 4.71 2.88
N ALA A 29 7.30 5.82 3.61
CA ALA A 29 8.01 7.05 3.27
C ALA A 29 9.55 6.90 3.26
N ILE A 30 10.10 6.05 4.14
CA ILE A 30 11.54 5.74 4.16
C ILE A 30 11.91 4.79 3.02
N GLU A 31 11.08 3.78 2.78
CA GLU A 31 11.26 2.77 1.74
C GLU A 31 11.36 3.40 0.36
N ILE A 32 10.40 4.25 -0.02
CA ILE A 32 10.40 4.86 -1.35
C ILE A 32 11.59 5.79 -1.55
N LYS A 33 12.03 6.52 -0.51
CA LYS A 33 13.23 7.37 -0.57
C LYS A 33 14.51 6.55 -0.80
N ARG A 34 14.58 5.35 -0.22
CA ARG A 34 15.71 4.44 -0.46
C ARG A 34 15.68 3.91 -1.89
N ILE A 35 14.51 3.56 -2.40
CA ILE A 35 14.34 3.09 -3.79
C ILE A 35 14.73 4.20 -4.77
N MET A 36 14.25 5.44 -4.56
CA MET A 36 14.67 6.60 -5.35
C MET A 36 16.19 6.77 -5.38
N ARG A 37 16.86 6.59 -4.24
CA ARG A 37 18.33 6.63 -4.17
C ARG A 37 18.99 5.49 -4.96
N LEU A 38 18.44 4.28 -4.90
CA LEU A 38 18.94 3.13 -5.68
C LEU A 38 18.76 3.35 -7.19
N MET A 39 17.69 4.04 -7.59
CA MET A 39 17.45 4.47 -8.97
C MET A 39 18.34 5.65 -9.40
N GLY A 40 19.25 6.13 -8.54
CA GLY A 40 20.13 7.28 -8.84
C GLY A 40 19.43 8.63 -8.84
N LYS A 41 18.17 8.72 -8.36
CA LYS A 41 17.43 9.97 -8.32
C LYS A 41 17.96 10.88 -7.19
N PRO A 42 18.00 12.21 -7.39
CA PRO A 42 18.43 13.14 -6.35
C PRO A 42 17.45 13.13 -5.17
N LYS A 43 17.93 13.48 -3.98
CA LYS A 43 17.15 13.47 -2.72
C LYS A 43 15.86 14.30 -2.79
N ASN A 44 15.85 15.36 -3.61
CA ASN A 44 14.74 16.29 -3.78
C ASN A 44 14.12 16.18 -5.19
N ALA A 45 14.21 15.01 -5.83
CA ALA A 45 13.54 14.76 -7.10
C ALA A 45 12.05 15.06 -6.99
N VAL A 46 11.52 15.81 -7.95
CA VAL A 46 10.09 16.09 -8.08
C VAL A 46 9.57 15.27 -9.25
N ILE A 47 8.53 14.46 -9.00
CA ILE A 47 7.92 13.63 -10.03
C ILE A 47 6.96 14.47 -10.83
N THR A 48 7.23 14.63 -12.13
CA THR A 48 6.45 15.53 -12.99
C THR A 48 5.67 14.81 -14.08
N THR A 49 6.12 13.62 -14.49
CA THR A 49 5.45 12.82 -15.53
C THR A 49 4.93 11.51 -15.00
N PHE A 50 3.88 11.00 -15.64
CA PHE A 50 3.32 9.70 -15.29
C PHE A 50 4.30 8.55 -15.55
N GLU A 51 5.11 8.65 -16.61
CA GLU A 51 6.12 7.65 -16.97
C GLU A 51 7.20 7.51 -15.89
N GLU A 52 7.63 8.62 -15.29
CA GLU A 52 8.59 8.59 -14.18
C GLU A 52 7.96 7.91 -12.95
N LEU A 53 6.72 8.25 -12.61
CA LEU A 53 6.02 7.60 -11.50
C LEU A 53 5.86 6.10 -11.75
N LYS A 54 5.51 5.71 -12.96
CA LYS A 54 5.37 4.31 -13.38
C LYS A 54 6.68 3.55 -13.19
N GLU A 55 7.82 4.10 -13.65
CA GLU A 55 9.14 3.48 -13.48
C GLU A 55 9.49 3.26 -12.00
N ILE A 56 9.16 4.25 -11.15
CA ILE A 56 9.37 4.17 -9.70
C ILE A 56 8.51 3.07 -9.08
N ILE A 57 7.23 2.99 -9.44
CA ILE A 57 6.31 1.96 -8.94
C ILE A 57 6.79 0.58 -9.41
N ASP A 58 7.10 0.40 -10.69
CA ASP A 58 7.60 -0.86 -11.24
C ASP A 58 8.87 -1.32 -10.52
N THR A 59 9.81 -0.41 -10.30
CA THR A 59 11.06 -0.70 -9.58
C THR A 59 10.79 -1.06 -8.12
N THR A 60 9.87 -0.34 -7.48
CA THR A 60 9.46 -0.60 -6.10
C THR A 60 8.92 -2.01 -5.96
N TYR A 61 7.95 -2.40 -6.80
CA TYR A 61 7.38 -3.74 -6.76
C TYR A 61 8.42 -4.83 -7.07
N LYS A 62 9.31 -4.63 -8.05
CA LYS A 62 10.40 -5.57 -8.35
C LYS A 62 11.32 -5.84 -7.16
N LEU A 63 11.55 -4.84 -6.30
CA LEU A 63 12.46 -4.97 -5.16
C LEU A 63 11.78 -5.56 -3.91
N ILE A 64 10.51 -5.25 -3.69
CA ILE A 64 9.84 -5.57 -2.42
C ILE A 64 8.87 -6.76 -2.50
N GLN A 65 8.47 -7.16 -3.71
CA GLN A 65 7.51 -8.24 -3.90
C GLN A 65 8.26 -9.58 -3.91
N PRO A 66 8.14 -10.40 -2.86
CA PRO A 66 8.62 -11.77 -2.92
C PRO A 66 7.71 -12.60 -3.83
N GLU A 67 8.27 -13.64 -4.43
CA GLU A 67 7.59 -14.49 -5.44
C GLU A 67 6.28 -15.10 -4.94
N PHE A 68 6.14 -15.36 -3.63
CA PHE A 68 4.95 -15.95 -3.05
C PHE A 68 3.75 -14.99 -2.95
N MET A 69 3.95 -13.67 -3.09
CA MET A 69 2.84 -12.72 -3.03
C MET A 69 2.02 -12.74 -4.33
N LYS A 70 0.78 -13.23 -4.23
CA LYS A 70 -0.23 -13.24 -5.32
C LYS A 70 -0.92 -11.88 -5.50
N LEU A 71 -0.12 -10.82 -5.55
CA LEU A 71 -0.60 -9.48 -5.89
C LEU A 71 -0.57 -9.28 -7.39
N TYR A 72 -1.39 -8.35 -7.88
CA TYR A 72 -1.34 -7.86 -9.25
C TYR A 72 -1.30 -6.34 -9.23
N TYR A 73 -0.73 -5.76 -10.27
CA TYR A 73 -0.89 -4.35 -10.57
C TYR A 73 -0.67 -4.07 -12.05
N GLY A 74 -1.07 -2.88 -12.47
CA GLY A 74 -0.82 -2.39 -13.82
C GLY A 74 -1.23 -0.94 -13.99
N PHE A 75 -1.07 -0.47 -15.22
CA PHE A 75 -1.37 0.89 -15.63
C PHE A 75 -2.35 0.84 -16.80
N PRO A 76 -3.66 0.68 -16.53
CA PRO A 76 -4.65 0.41 -17.58
C PRO A 76 -4.84 1.58 -18.57
N GLU A 77 -4.48 2.80 -18.16
CA GLU A 77 -4.46 4.00 -18.99
C GLU A 77 -3.48 5.04 -18.41
N LYS A 78 -3.27 6.15 -19.12
CA LYS A 78 -2.45 7.26 -18.63
C LYS A 78 -3.00 7.77 -17.30
N ASN A 79 -2.11 8.07 -16.35
CA ASN A 79 -2.46 8.57 -15.02
C ASN A 79 -3.27 7.60 -14.15
N VAL A 80 -3.32 6.31 -14.49
CA VAL A 80 -4.01 5.32 -13.67
C VAL A 80 -3.06 4.21 -13.26
N PHE A 81 -2.95 4.02 -11.95
CA PHE A 81 -2.31 2.85 -11.35
C PHE A 81 -3.37 2.01 -10.65
N ARG A 82 -3.50 0.74 -11.04
CA ARG A 82 -4.45 -0.20 -10.45
C ARG A 82 -3.69 -1.35 -9.84
N GLY A 83 -4.00 -1.70 -8.59
CA GLY A 83 -3.36 -2.81 -7.90
C GLY A 83 -4.28 -3.51 -6.91
N GLY A 84 -3.93 -4.74 -6.56
CA GLY A 84 -4.76 -5.56 -5.68
C GLY A 84 -4.13 -6.90 -5.36
N PHE A 85 -4.94 -7.78 -4.79
CA PHE A 85 -4.54 -9.15 -4.44
C PHE A 85 -5.55 -10.15 -4.97
N HIS A 86 -5.06 -11.24 -5.57
CA HIS A 86 -5.86 -12.45 -5.75
C HIS A 86 -5.98 -13.17 -4.40
N GLU A 87 -4.86 -13.27 -3.67
CA GLU A 87 -4.80 -13.83 -2.33
C GLU A 87 -3.97 -12.92 -1.43
N CYS A 88 -4.58 -12.40 -0.37
CA CYS A 88 -3.94 -11.43 0.52
C CYS A 88 -3.48 -12.09 1.83
N PHE A 89 -2.17 -12.10 2.07
CA PHE A 89 -1.57 -12.67 3.28
C PHE A 89 -2.07 -11.99 4.57
N ALA A 90 -2.40 -10.69 4.51
CA ALA A 90 -2.93 -9.97 5.67
C ALA A 90 -4.36 -10.41 5.97
N HIS A 91 -5.20 -10.52 4.94
CA HIS A 91 -6.57 -11.05 5.05
C HIS A 91 -6.56 -12.46 5.63
N GLN A 92 -5.77 -13.37 5.05
CA GLN A 92 -5.65 -14.76 5.52
C GLN A 92 -5.22 -14.81 6.98
N GLY A 93 -4.13 -14.12 7.34
CA GLY A 93 -3.59 -14.18 8.69
C GLY A 93 -4.49 -13.54 9.76
N VAL A 94 -5.19 -12.44 9.47
CA VAL A 94 -6.13 -11.86 10.45
C VAL A 94 -7.45 -12.61 10.53
N SER A 95 -7.88 -13.27 9.45
CA SER A 95 -9.07 -14.14 9.45
C SER A 95 -8.83 -15.40 10.27
N GLN A 96 -7.68 -16.04 10.11
CA GLN A 96 -7.28 -17.20 10.92
C GLN A 96 -7.20 -16.86 12.42
N ALA A 97 -6.87 -15.61 12.75
CA ALA A 97 -6.85 -15.13 14.13
C ALA A 97 -8.23 -14.70 14.67
N GLY A 98 -9.30 -14.79 13.87
CA GLY A 98 -10.66 -14.36 14.28
C GLY A 98 -10.82 -12.85 14.43
N LEU A 99 -9.96 -12.04 13.78
CA LEU A 99 -9.88 -10.59 13.94
C LEU A 99 -10.25 -9.81 12.67
N ILE A 100 -10.81 -10.47 11.66
CA ILE A 100 -11.02 -9.86 10.34
C ILE A 100 -12.03 -8.69 10.37
N ASP A 101 -13.10 -8.80 11.17
CA ASP A 101 -14.15 -7.76 11.24
C ASP A 101 -13.66 -6.45 11.85
N VAL A 102 -12.57 -6.50 12.63
CA VAL A 102 -12.01 -5.36 13.34
C VAL A 102 -10.66 -4.90 12.76
N TYR A 103 -10.16 -5.60 11.75
CA TYR A 103 -8.88 -5.30 11.11
C TYR A 103 -8.98 -4.10 10.17
N GLN A 104 -8.07 -3.13 10.28
CA GLN A 104 -7.93 -2.01 9.35
C GLN A 104 -6.73 -2.22 8.43
N CYS A 105 -6.96 -2.21 7.11
CA CYS A 105 -5.94 -2.54 6.12
C CYS A 105 -4.71 -1.61 6.20
N GLY A 106 -3.54 -2.22 6.39
CA GLY A 106 -2.24 -1.52 6.32
C GLY A 106 -1.62 -1.49 4.92
N ILE A 107 -2.01 -2.41 4.02
CA ILE A 107 -1.33 -2.57 2.73
C ILE A 107 -1.59 -1.37 1.82
N VAL A 108 -2.85 -0.94 1.71
CA VAL A 108 -3.21 0.26 0.94
C VAL A 108 -2.53 1.50 1.51
N MET A 109 -2.44 1.60 2.84
CA MET A 109 -1.75 2.69 3.52
C MET A 109 -0.24 2.73 3.20
N ARG A 110 0.38 1.59 2.90
CA ARG A 110 1.78 1.52 2.45
C ARG A 110 1.95 2.19 1.09
N VAL A 111 1.08 1.85 0.14
CA VAL A 111 1.11 2.42 -1.21
C VAL A 111 0.85 3.93 -1.17
N GLN A 112 -0.18 4.35 -0.44
CA GLN A 112 -0.45 5.77 -0.18
C GLN A 112 0.77 6.47 0.46
N GLY A 113 1.43 5.81 1.42
CA GLY A 113 2.64 6.34 2.05
C GLY A 113 3.81 6.54 1.08
N TRP A 114 3.96 5.72 0.04
CA TRP A 114 4.93 5.96 -1.03
C TRP A 114 4.56 7.20 -1.84
N LEU A 115 3.33 7.27 -2.33
CA LEU A 115 2.83 8.35 -3.18
C LEU A 115 2.88 9.71 -2.46
N ASP A 116 2.44 9.74 -1.20
CA ASP A 116 2.51 10.92 -0.33
C ASP A 116 3.96 11.40 -0.16
N ALA A 117 4.90 10.47 0.04
CA ALA A 117 6.32 10.80 0.22
C ALA A 117 7.03 11.24 -1.07
N LEU A 118 6.52 10.81 -2.23
CA LEU A 118 6.92 11.32 -3.55
C LEU A 118 6.29 12.69 -3.86
N GLY A 119 5.32 13.14 -3.07
CA GLY A 119 4.63 14.42 -3.27
C GLY A 119 3.64 14.41 -4.44
N VAL A 120 3.24 13.23 -4.91
CA VAL A 120 2.30 13.09 -6.03
C VAL A 120 0.87 13.17 -5.50
N LYS A 121 0.04 14.00 -6.14
CA LYS A 121 -1.40 14.08 -5.83
C LYS A 121 -2.15 12.97 -6.54
N TYR A 122 -3.12 12.37 -5.86
CA TYR A 122 -3.94 11.30 -6.41
C TYR A 122 -5.35 11.31 -5.81
N GLU A 123 -6.27 10.71 -6.57
CA GLU A 123 -7.58 10.27 -6.10
C GLU A 123 -7.59 8.75 -6.04
N THR A 124 -8.37 8.16 -5.13
CA THR A 124 -8.50 6.70 -5.03
C THR A 124 -9.90 6.22 -5.36
N THR A 125 -10.00 5.07 -6.01
CA THR A 125 -11.25 4.31 -6.13
C THR A 125 -11.06 2.92 -5.51
N PRO A 126 -11.85 2.55 -4.48
CA PRO A 126 -12.83 3.38 -3.78
C PRO A 126 -12.19 4.57 -3.02
N ALA A 127 -12.98 5.63 -2.80
CA ALA A 127 -12.53 6.88 -2.16
C ALA A 127 -12.17 6.71 -0.68
N ALA A 128 -12.76 5.72 0.00
CA ALA A 128 -12.48 5.41 1.39
C ALA A 128 -12.12 3.93 1.53
N PHE A 129 -11.13 3.68 2.40
CA PHE A 129 -10.74 2.33 2.81
C PHE A 129 -10.92 2.19 4.31
N ASP A 130 -11.99 1.53 4.69
CA ASP A 130 -12.23 1.08 6.05
C ASP A 130 -12.22 -0.46 6.09
N GLY A 131 -11.52 -1.01 7.07
CA GLY A 131 -11.46 -2.46 7.23
C GLY A 131 -10.61 -3.18 6.15
N CYS A 132 -11.05 -4.38 5.76
CA CYS A 132 -10.46 -5.18 4.69
C CYS A 132 -11.43 -5.32 3.50
N GLN A 133 -11.06 -4.83 2.32
CA GLN A 133 -11.92 -4.93 1.13
C GLN A 133 -12.17 -6.37 0.69
N MET A 134 -11.16 -7.24 0.75
CA MET A 134 -11.31 -8.65 0.42
C MET A 134 -12.39 -9.33 1.26
N HIS A 135 -12.47 -8.99 2.56
CA HIS A 135 -13.51 -9.49 3.46
C HIS A 135 -14.89 -8.92 3.12
N LYS A 136 -14.96 -7.61 2.86
CA LYS A 136 -16.23 -6.90 2.64
C LYS A 136 -16.89 -7.19 1.30
N THR A 137 -16.10 -7.34 0.24
CA THR A 137 -16.61 -7.39 -1.14
C THR A 137 -16.21 -8.67 -1.89
N GLY A 138 -15.39 -9.53 -1.27
CA GLY A 138 -14.78 -10.67 -1.95
C GLY A 138 -13.63 -10.29 -2.90
N LYS A 139 -13.36 -8.99 -3.12
CA LYS A 139 -12.29 -8.49 -3.99
C LYS A 139 -11.43 -7.45 -3.28
N CYS A 140 -10.12 -7.49 -3.50
CA CYS A 140 -9.21 -6.41 -3.10
C CYS A 140 -8.61 -5.78 -4.35
N GLU A 141 -9.04 -4.56 -4.65
CA GLU A 141 -8.52 -3.73 -5.74
C GLU A 141 -8.60 -2.28 -5.32
N ILE A 142 -7.60 -1.51 -5.72
CA ILE A 142 -7.57 -0.07 -5.59
C ILE A 142 -7.04 0.53 -6.89
N GLU A 143 -7.67 1.62 -7.30
CA GLU A 143 -7.19 2.48 -8.36
C GLU A 143 -6.70 3.80 -7.76
N PHE A 144 -5.56 4.27 -8.25
CA PHE A 144 -5.02 5.60 -8.01
C PHE A 144 -5.05 6.36 -9.33
N ARG A 145 -5.72 7.50 -9.34
CA ARG A 145 -5.75 8.42 -10.49
C ARG A 145 -4.90 9.64 -10.19
N PHE A 146 -3.95 9.93 -11.08
CA PHE A 146 -3.00 11.03 -10.96
C PHE A 146 -3.36 12.18 -11.90
N ASN A 147 -2.67 13.31 -11.73
CA ASN A 147 -2.71 14.44 -12.66
C ASN A 147 -1.27 14.86 -12.96
N LEU A 148 -0.58 14.02 -13.73
CA LEU A 148 0.79 14.24 -14.20
C LEU A 148 0.81 14.34 -15.72
N ASP A 149 1.83 15.02 -16.25
CA ASP A 149 2.06 15.17 -17.69
C ASP A 149 2.47 13.86 -18.36
#